data_AF-A0A7C1R251-F1
#
_entry.id   AF-A0A7C1R251-F1
#
_cell.length_a   1.000
_cell.length_b   1.000
_cell.length_c   1.000
_cell.angle_alpha   90.00
_cell.angle_beta   90.00
_cell.angle_gamma   90.00
#
_symmetry.space_group_name_H-M   'P 1'
#
loop_
_entity.id
_entity.type
_entity.pdbx_description
1 polymer ?
#
loop_
_entity_poly.entity_id
_entity_poly.type
_entity_poly.pdbx_seq_one_letter_code
_entity_poly.pdbx_strand_id
1 'polypeptide(L)'
;MRNDPRSIKESFVKMRVKKVLAKYGAYHFMPVQSGYGAAGLDFYCCHKGRFFSVETKRPGKHLTPRQELIKEAIEKAGGVVFVIGEAAVYEAVEDKNGLGIRKLDTFSGMEMLEGWLLLGV
;
A
#
# COMPACT_ATOMS: atom_id res chain seq x y z
N MET A 1 6.08 18.35 10.47
CA MET A 1 6.75 17.04 10.62
C MET A 1 5.78 15.93 10.20
N ARG A 2 6.25 14.83 9.61
CA ARG A 2 5.41 13.72 9.07
C ARG A 2 4.76 12.84 10.16
N ASN A 3 4.36 13.46 11.28
CA ASN A 3 3.79 12.78 12.44
C ASN A 3 2.28 13.09 12.60
N ASP A 4 1.73 14.06 11.86
CA ASP A 4 0.28 14.25 11.75
C ASP A 4 -0.27 13.38 10.60
N PRO A 5 -1.19 12.44 10.85
CA PRO A 5 -1.81 11.61 9.83
C PRO A 5 -2.39 12.41 8.64
N ARG A 6 -2.94 13.61 8.90
CA ARG A 6 -3.56 14.47 7.87
C ARG A 6 -2.55 15.07 6.91
N SER A 7 -1.28 15.15 7.32
CA SER A 7 -0.18 15.65 6.50
C SER A 7 0.38 14.60 5.54
N ILE A 8 0.05 13.32 5.74
CA ILE A 8 0.53 12.21 4.93
C ILE A 8 -0.26 12.17 3.62
N LYS A 9 0.45 12.35 2.51
CA LYS A 9 -0.11 12.22 1.17
C LYS A 9 -0.07 10.77 0.72
N GLU A 10 -1.06 10.35 -0.07
CA GLU A 10 -1.10 9.02 -0.69
C GLU A 10 0.14 8.75 -1.54
N SER A 11 0.71 9.77 -2.19
CA SER A 11 1.98 9.64 -2.93
C SER A 11 3.15 9.17 -2.08
N PHE A 12 3.15 9.49 -0.77
CA PHE A 12 4.16 8.99 0.17
C PHE A 12 3.95 7.50 0.48
N VAL A 13 2.69 7.06 0.58
CA VAL A 13 2.34 5.64 0.73
C VAL A 13 2.74 4.86 -0.53
N LYS A 14 2.40 5.36 -1.73
CA LYS A 14 2.84 4.82 -3.03
C LYS A 14 4.36 4.67 -3.10
N MET A 15 5.10 5.68 -2.65
CA MET A 15 6.57 5.63 -2.60
C MET A 15 7.06 4.53 -1.64
N ARG A 16 6.42 4.31 -0.48
CA ARG A 16 6.79 3.21 0.44
C ARG A 16 6.51 1.84 -0.16
N VAL A 17 5.35 1.66 -0.80
CA VAL A 17 5.02 0.43 -1.54
C VAL A 17 6.06 0.14 -2.62
N LYS A 18 6.43 1.13 -3.45
CA LYS A 18 7.49 0.97 -4.48
C LYS A 18 8.82 0.48 -3.90
N LYS A 19 9.22 0.99 -2.73
CA LYS A 19 10.45 0.56 -2.05
C LYS A 19 10.38 -0.91 -1.63
N VAL A 20 9.24 -1.35 -1.10
CA VAL A 20 9.01 -2.76 -0.75
C VAL A 20 9.04 -3.64 -2.00
N LEU A 21 8.29 -3.28 -3.05
CA LEU A 21 8.29 -4.04 -4.31
C LEU A 21 9.68 -4.17 -4.92
N ALA A 22 10.46 -3.09 -4.92
CA ALA A 22 11.86 -3.09 -5.38
C ALA A 22 12.77 -3.99 -4.52
N LYS A 23 12.64 -3.94 -3.18
CA LYS A 23 13.39 -4.80 -2.24
C LYS A 23 13.22 -6.29 -2.56
N TYR A 24 12.02 -6.72 -2.95
CA TYR A 24 11.72 -8.11 -3.27
C TYR A 24 11.83 -8.44 -4.77
N GLY A 25 12.21 -7.49 -5.64
CA GLY A 25 12.29 -7.72 -7.08
C GLY A 25 10.93 -8.05 -7.71
N ALA A 26 9.83 -7.51 -7.17
CA ALA A 26 8.50 -7.67 -7.74
C ALA A 26 8.30 -6.71 -8.92
N TYR A 27 7.86 -7.26 -10.06
CA TYR A 27 7.41 -6.44 -11.18
C TYR A 27 6.16 -5.67 -10.77
N HIS A 28 6.05 -4.41 -11.18
CA HIS A 28 4.85 -3.62 -10.99
C HIS A 28 4.62 -2.64 -12.13
N PHE A 29 3.35 -2.46 -12.48
CA PHE A 29 2.85 -1.49 -13.43
C PHE A 29 1.80 -0.62 -12.75
N MET A 30 1.89 0.70 -12.97
CA MET A 30 0.91 1.67 -12.47
C MET A 30 0.11 2.21 -13.66
N PRO A 31 -1.15 1.79 -13.86
CA PRO A 31 -1.93 2.23 -15.01
C PRO A 31 -2.20 3.75 -14.98
N VAL A 32 -1.90 4.42 -16.09
CA VAL A 32 -2.28 5.82 -16.31
C VAL A 32 -3.62 5.84 -17.03
N GLN A 33 -4.67 6.30 -16.36
CA GLN A 33 -6.02 6.37 -16.92
C GLN A 33 -6.22 7.72 -17.60
N SER A 34 -6.15 7.77 -18.94
CA SER A 34 -6.44 8.97 -19.74
C SER A 34 -7.79 8.89 -20.47
N GLY A 35 -8.75 8.14 -19.92
CA GLY A 35 -10.09 7.95 -20.51
C GLY A 35 -10.19 6.82 -21.54
N TYR A 36 -9.06 6.21 -21.93
CA TYR A 36 -9.02 5.02 -22.77
C TYR A 36 -8.63 3.81 -21.90
N GLY A 37 -9.50 2.79 -21.84
CA GLY A 37 -9.29 1.56 -21.07
C GLY A 37 -10.12 1.47 -19.77
N ALA A 38 -10.14 0.27 -19.18
CA ALA A 38 -10.85 0.03 -17.93
C ALA A 38 -10.17 0.73 -16.75
N ALA A 39 -10.97 1.15 -15.77
CA ALA A 39 -10.43 1.59 -14.49
C ALA A 39 -9.72 0.44 -13.78
N GLY A 40 -8.63 0.76 -13.11
CA GLY A 40 -7.79 -0.14 -12.35
C GLY A 40 -7.39 0.41 -10.99
N LEU A 41 -6.72 -0.43 -10.22
CA LEU A 41 -6.08 -0.07 -8.95
C LEU A 41 -4.69 0.54 -9.18
N ASP A 42 -4.09 1.08 -8.12
CA ASP A 42 -2.81 1.80 -8.19
C ASP A 42 -1.65 0.98 -8.75
N PHE A 43 -1.56 -0.31 -8.41
CA PHE A 43 -0.46 -1.19 -8.82
C PHE A 43 -0.98 -2.54 -9.28
N TYR A 44 -0.52 -2.99 -10.44
CA TYR A 44 -0.61 -4.37 -10.88
C TYR A 44 0.77 -5.01 -10.85
N CYS A 45 0.90 -6.09 -10.08
CA CYS A 45 2.19 -6.65 -9.73
C CYS A 45 2.27 -8.13 -10.10
N CYS A 46 3.51 -8.58 -10.32
CA CYS A 46 3.83 -9.99 -10.46
C CYS A 46 5.11 -10.30 -9.69
N HIS A 47 5.08 -11.33 -8.85
CA HIS A 47 6.24 -11.84 -8.14
C HIS A 47 6.24 -13.36 -8.20
N LYS A 48 7.35 -13.97 -8.63
CA LYS A 48 7.49 -15.44 -8.77
C LYS A 48 6.31 -16.08 -9.52
N GLY A 49 5.89 -15.48 -10.63
CA GLY A 49 4.79 -15.97 -11.48
C GLY A 49 3.38 -15.73 -10.94
N ARG A 50 3.22 -15.07 -9.79
CA ARG A 50 1.92 -14.84 -9.16
C ARG A 50 1.48 -13.40 -9.25
N PHE A 51 0.24 -13.20 -9.69
CA PHE A 51 -0.39 -11.90 -9.78
C PHE A 51 -0.89 -11.42 -8.42
N PHE A 52 -0.68 -10.14 -8.15
CA PHE A 52 -1.34 -9.43 -7.05
C PHE A 52 -1.47 -7.95 -7.40
N SER A 53 -2.35 -7.26 -6.69
CA SER A 53 -2.59 -5.83 -6.85
C SER A 53 -2.40 -5.10 -5.53
N VAL A 54 -2.04 -3.83 -5.60
CA VAL A 54 -1.97 -2.95 -4.42
C VAL A 54 -2.76 -1.69 -4.71
N GLU A 55 -3.62 -1.30 -3.77
CA GLU A 55 -4.31 -0.01 -3.78
C GLU A 55 -3.90 0.77 -2.54
N THR A 56 -3.47 2.02 -2.71
CA THR A 56 -2.97 2.84 -1.61
C THR A 56 -3.94 3.92 -1.23
N LYS A 57 -4.09 4.16 0.07
CA LYS A 57 -4.86 5.26 0.63
C LYS A 57 -3.97 6.12 1.49
N ARG A 58 -4.30 7.41 1.58
CA ARG A 58 -3.85 8.21 2.72
C ARG A 58 -4.59 7.78 4.00
N PRO A 59 -4.00 7.94 5.19
CA PRO A 59 -4.67 7.58 6.44
C PRO A 59 -6.05 8.22 6.59
N GLY A 60 -7.02 7.44 7.05
CA GLY A 60 -8.44 7.84 7.19
C GLY A 60 -9.22 7.88 5.88
N LYS A 61 -8.69 7.29 4.80
CA LYS A 61 -9.42 7.06 3.55
C LYS A 61 -9.51 5.58 3.25
N HIS A 62 -10.61 5.23 2.59
CA HIS A 62 -10.97 3.87 2.22
C HIS A 62 -11.09 3.75 0.70
N LEU A 63 -11.30 2.53 0.22
CA LEU A 63 -11.62 2.28 -1.18
C LEU A 63 -12.90 3.02 -1.58
N THR A 64 -12.94 3.49 -2.82
CA THR A 64 -14.20 3.94 -3.44
C THR A 64 -15.02 2.73 -3.89
N PRO A 65 -16.34 2.86 -4.09
CA PRO A 65 -17.17 1.75 -4.57
C PRO A 65 -16.64 1.12 -5.87
N ARG A 66 -16.11 1.93 -6.79
CA ARG A 66 -15.49 1.42 -8.01
C ARG A 66 -14.24 0.58 -7.75
N GLN A 67 -13.42 0.98 -6.77
CA GLN A 67 -12.22 0.24 -6.38
C GLN A 67 -12.57 -1.07 -5.66
N GLU A 68 -13.64 -1.08 -4.85
CA GLU A 68 -14.18 -2.30 -4.24
C GLU A 68 -14.61 -3.31 -5.30
N LEU A 69 -15.34 -2.87 -6.34
CA LEU A 69 -15.74 -3.74 -7.44
C LEU A 69 -14.54 -4.33 -8.21
N ILE A 70 -13.49 -3.52 -8.43
CA ILE A 70 -12.26 -4.01 -9.09
C ILE A 70 -11.52 -5.00 -8.20
N LYS A 71 -11.44 -4.69 -6.89
CA LYS A 71 -10.85 -5.58 -5.88
C LYS A 71 -11.55 -6.94 -5.89
N GLU A 72 -12.87 -6.93 -5.79
CA GLU A 72 -13.71 -8.14 -5.79
C GLU A 72 -13.53 -8.93 -7.09
N ALA A 73 -13.47 -8.27 -8.24
CA ALA A 73 -13.24 -8.94 -9.53
C ALA A 73 -11.86 -9.62 -9.59
N ILE A 74 -10.80 -8.97 -9.09
CA ILE A 74 -9.46 -9.56 -9.00
C ILE A 74 -9.45 -10.77 -8.06
N GLU A 75 -10.05 -10.65 -6.88
CA GLU A 75 -10.07 -11.71 -5.87
C GLU A 75 -10.90 -12.91 -6.33
N LYS A 76 -12.05 -12.68 -6.99
CA LYS A 76 -12.86 -13.73 -7.62
C LYS A 76 -12.09 -14.48 -8.71
N ALA A 77 -11.15 -13.83 -9.39
CA ALA A 77 -10.28 -14.45 -10.38
C ALA A 77 -9.06 -15.16 -9.77
N GLY A 78 -8.93 -15.19 -8.43
CA GLY A 78 -7.82 -15.83 -7.71
C GLY A 78 -6.60 -14.94 -7.50
N GLY A 79 -6.68 -13.64 -7.83
CA GLY A 79 -5.64 -12.67 -7.48
C GLY A 79 -5.74 -12.21 -6.03
N VAL A 80 -4.68 -11.60 -5.51
CA VAL A 80 -4.66 -11.01 -4.15
C VAL A 80 -4.62 -9.49 -4.27
N VAL A 81 -5.39 -8.77 -3.43
CA VAL A 81 -5.38 -7.30 -3.39
C VAL A 81 -5.00 -6.82 -1.99
N PHE A 82 -3.93 -6.02 -1.92
CA PHE A 82 -3.52 -5.36 -0.68
C PHE A 82 -3.99 -3.91 -0.67
N VAL A 83 -4.74 -3.53 0.37
CA VAL A 83 -5.07 -2.12 0.63
C VAL A 83 -4.09 -1.58 1.67
N ILE A 84 -3.33 -0.55 1.30
CA ILE A 84 -2.23 -0.03 2.13
C ILE A 84 -2.49 1.42 2.54
N GLY A 85 -2.32 1.72 3.83
CA GLY A 85 -2.29 3.10 4.33
C GLY A 85 -3.62 3.69 4.78
N GLU A 86 -4.67 2.89 4.95
CA GLU A 86 -5.90 3.33 5.64
C GLU A 86 -5.60 3.83 7.07
N ALA A 87 -4.58 3.28 7.72
CA ALA A 87 -4.01 3.80 8.96
C ALA A 87 -2.48 3.96 8.87
N ALA A 88 -1.96 4.92 9.63
CA ALA A 88 -0.54 5.07 9.90
C ALA A 88 -0.20 4.35 11.22
N VAL A 89 0.89 3.61 11.24
CA VAL A 89 1.40 2.90 12.41
C VAL A 89 2.59 3.68 12.96
N TYR A 90 2.56 3.93 14.27
CA TYR A 90 3.57 4.74 14.94
C TYR A 90 4.25 3.92 16.03
N GLU A 91 5.56 4.07 16.13
CA GLU A 91 6.35 3.62 17.27
C GLU A 91 6.41 4.74 18.33
N ALA A 92 6.30 4.35 19.59
CA ALA A 92 6.61 5.24 20.71
C ALA A 92 8.13 5.30 20.86
N VAL A 93 8.70 6.51 20.81
CA VAL A 93 10.13 6.71 21.04
C VAL A 93 10.32 7.84 22.04
N GLU A 94 11.33 7.70 22.88
CA GLU A 94 11.75 8.77 23.79
C GLU A 94 12.61 9.77 23.03
N ASP A 95 12.35 11.06 23.23
CA ASP A 95 13.26 12.09 22.79
C ASP A 95 14.42 12.28 23.78
N LYS A 96 15.39 13.13 23.40
CA LYS A 96 16.56 13.47 24.22
C LYS A 96 16.24 14.08 25.60
N ASN A 97 15.01 14.50 25.82
CA ASN A 97 14.53 15.08 27.07
C ASN A 97 13.66 14.09 27.87
N GLY A 98 13.55 12.82 27.42
CA GLY A 98 12.67 11.82 28.03
C GLY A 98 11.18 12.04 27.74
N LEU A 99 10.82 12.91 26.79
CA LEU A 99 9.44 13.11 26.40
C LEU A 99 9.03 12.06 25.36
N GLY A 100 7.90 11.38 25.59
CA GLY A 100 7.36 10.40 24.65
C GLY A 100 6.85 11.06 23.37
N ILE A 101 7.49 10.78 22.24
CA ILE A 101 7.04 11.21 20.91
C ILE A 101 6.61 10.00 20.07
N ARG A 102 5.75 10.26 19.08
CA ARG A 102 5.33 9.25 18.10
C ARG A 102 6.10 9.44 16.80
N LYS A 103 6.84 8.43 16.38
CA LYS A 103 7.53 8.39 15.09
C LYS A 103 6.77 7.48 14.14
N LEU A 104 6.53 7.96 12.92
CA LEU A 104 5.89 7.14 11.90
C LEU A 104 6.81 5.95 11.57
N ASP A 105 6.31 4.74 11.77
CA ASP A 105 7.01 3.49 11.48
C ASP A 105 6.60 2.97 10.09
N THR A 106 5.31 2.62 9.96
CA THR A 106 4.78 2.01 8.74
C THR A 106 3.30 2.37 8.48
N PHE A 107 2.68 1.68 7.55
CA PHE A 107 1.28 1.81 7.16
C PHE A 107 0.55 0.48 7.32
N SER A 108 -0.74 0.53 7.64
CA SER A 108 -1.57 -0.68 7.71
C SER A 108 -1.48 -1.48 6.42
N GLY A 109 -1.44 -2.81 6.55
CA GLY A 109 -1.32 -3.76 5.44
C GLY A 109 0.10 -3.96 4.89
N MET A 110 1.09 -3.13 5.27
CA MET A 110 2.46 -3.27 4.73
C MET A 110 3.11 -4.60 5.13
N GLU A 111 2.90 -5.04 6.38
CA GLU A 111 3.43 -6.32 6.87
C GLU A 111 2.85 -7.52 6.10
N MET A 112 1.57 -7.47 5.75
CA MET A 112 0.91 -8.52 4.95
C MET A 112 1.49 -8.58 3.53
N LEU A 113 1.74 -7.42 2.92
CA LEU A 113 2.40 -7.34 1.62
C LEU A 113 3.83 -7.91 1.68
N GLU A 114 4.63 -7.48 2.66
CA GLU A 114 6.01 -7.99 2.83
C GLU A 114 6.04 -9.49 3.14
N GLY A 115 5.12 -9.98 3.98
CA GLY A 115 4.97 -11.40 4.28
C GLY A 115 4.63 -12.23 3.05
N TRP A 116 3.68 -11.77 2.23
CA TRP A 116 3.30 -12.45 1.00
C TRP A 116 4.46 -12.50 -0.01
N LEU A 117 5.19 -11.40 -0.17
CA LEU A 117 6.38 -11.33 -1.02
C LEU A 117 7.52 -12.24 -0.54
N LEU A 118 7.74 -12.30 0.78
CA LEU A 118 8.78 -13.13 1.39
C LEU A 118 8.51 -14.61 1.15
N LEU A 119 7.28 -15.07 1.45
CA LEU A 119 6.89 -16.46 1.34
C LEU A 119 6.88 -16.93 -0.12
N GLY A 120 6.53 -16.06 -1.07
CA GLY A 120 6.49 -16.41 -2.49
C GLY A 120 5.56 -17.58 -2.79
N VAL A 121 4.51 -17.75 -1.99
CA VAL A 121 3.50 -18.81 -2.05
C VAL A 121 2.30 -18.46 -2.90
#